data_AF-A0A963NW37-F1
#
_entry.id   AF-A0A963NW37-F1
#
_cell.length_a   1.000
_cell.length_b   1.000
_cell.length_c   1.000
_cell.angle_alpha   90.00
_cell.angle_beta   90.00
_cell.angle_gamma   90.00
#
_symmetry.space_group_name_H-M   'P 1'
#
loop_
_entity.id
_entity.type
_entity.pdbx_description
1 polymer ?
#
loop_
_entity_poly.entity_id
_entity_poly.type
_entity_poly.pdbx_seq_one_letter_code
_entity_poly.pdbx_strand_id
1 'polypeptide(L)'
;MSGHTPLSATPIELPLLPLRDVVVFPHMVIPLFVGRPKSIKALELAMETDRRIMLVAQKAAAKDEPSVSDMFDVGCISTILQMLKLPDGTVKVLVEG
;
A
#
# COMPACT_ATOMS: atom_id res chain seq x y z
N MET A 1 25.05 -2.48 -17.02
CA MET A 1 23.79 -2.69 -17.75
C MET A 1 22.70 -1.94 -17.00
N SER A 2 22.56 -0.65 -17.25
CA SER A 2 21.53 0.20 -16.62
C SER A 2 20.17 -0.14 -17.24
N GLY A 3 19.48 -1.10 -16.63
CA GLY A 3 18.10 -1.46 -16.97
C GLY A 3 17.17 -0.34 -16.55
N HIS A 4 16.98 0.65 -17.42
CA HIS A 4 15.84 1.55 -17.31
C HIS A 4 14.69 0.87 -18.04
N THR A 5 13.88 0.12 -17.31
CA THR A 5 12.56 -0.28 -17.82
C THR A 5 11.77 1.02 -17.97
N PRO A 6 11.42 1.45 -19.19
CA PRO A 6 10.63 2.66 -19.36
C PRO A 6 9.29 2.47 -18.65
N LEU A 7 8.95 3.38 -17.74
CA LEU A 7 7.65 3.40 -17.10
C LEU A 7 6.60 3.61 -18.19
N SER A 8 5.57 2.77 -18.22
CA SER A 8 4.46 2.91 -19.17
C SER A 8 3.84 4.31 -19.03
N ALA A 9 3.66 5.02 -20.14
CA ALA A 9 3.16 6.41 -20.15
C ALA A 9 1.67 6.54 -19.79
N THR A 10 0.96 5.41 -19.62
CA THR A 10 -0.46 5.40 -19.31
C THR A 10 -0.68 5.53 -17.80
N PRO A 11 -1.46 6.53 -17.34
CA PRO A 11 -1.86 6.61 -15.95
C PRO A 11 -2.59 5.33 -15.53
N ILE A 12 -2.26 4.83 -14.34
CA ILE A 12 -2.96 3.71 -13.72
C ILE A 12 -3.61 4.19 -12.43
N GLU A 13 -4.83 3.72 -12.18
CA GLU A 13 -5.53 3.95 -10.91
C GLU A 13 -5.35 2.71 -10.03
N LEU A 14 -4.87 2.91 -8.80
CA LEU A 14 -4.64 1.85 -7.84
C LEU A 14 -5.24 2.22 -6.48
N PRO A 15 -5.77 1.25 -5.72
CA PRO A 15 -6.09 1.45 -4.32
C PRO A 15 -4.84 1.88 -3.55
N LEU A 16 -4.99 2.79 -2.61
CA LEU A 16 -3.89 3.39 -1.88
C LEU A 16 -3.92 3.03 -0.40
N LEU A 17 -2.78 2.60 0.13
CA LEU A 17 -2.57 2.31 1.54
C LEU A 17 -1.50 3.24 2.12
N PRO A 18 -1.88 4.19 2.99
CA PRO A 18 -0.92 5.07 3.62
C PRO A 18 -0.19 4.35 4.76
N LEU A 19 1.14 4.39 4.74
CA LEU A 19 2.04 3.79 5.72
C LEU A 19 2.55 4.86 6.69
N ARG A 20 2.49 4.56 7.99
CA ARG A 20 2.91 5.49 9.04
C ARG A 20 4.34 5.26 9.49
N ASP A 21 4.65 4.01 9.85
CA ASP A 21 5.84 3.66 10.61
C ASP A 21 6.92 2.99 9.74
N VAL A 22 6.60 2.73 8.46
CA VAL A 22 7.44 1.95 7.54
C VAL A 22 7.39 2.50 6.12
N VAL A 23 8.46 2.26 5.37
CA VAL A 23 8.56 2.50 3.93
C VAL A 23 8.91 1.17 3.26
N VAL A 24 8.17 0.79 2.23
CA VAL A 24 8.41 -0.43 1.46
C VAL A 24 9.17 -0.08 0.18
N PHE A 25 10.23 -0.82 -0.10
CA PHE A 25 11.00 -0.72 -1.34
C PHE A 25 10.69 -1.91 -2.25
N PRO A 26 10.96 -1.77 -3.56
CA PRO A 26 10.87 -2.89 -4.50
C PRO A 26 11.60 -4.14 -4.00
N HIS A 27 10.98 -5.30 -4.20
CA HIS A 27 11.44 -6.63 -3.79
C HIS A 27 11.45 -6.90 -2.27
N MET A 28 10.97 -5.97 -1.44
CA MET A 28 10.82 -6.23 -0.01
C MET A 28 9.52 -7.00 0.28
N VAL A 29 9.62 -8.07 1.06
CA VAL A 29 8.44 -8.79 1.58
C VAL A 29 8.27 -8.48 3.07
N ILE A 30 7.15 -7.86 3.44
CA ILE A 30 6.89 -7.44 4.82
C ILE A 30 5.43 -7.69 5.22
N PRO A 31 5.15 -8.17 6.45
CA PRO A 31 3.79 -8.22 6.96
C PRO A 31 3.35 -6.83 7.48
N LEU A 32 2.14 -6.41 7.12
CA LEU A 32 1.50 -5.19 7.60
C LEU A 32 0.23 -5.53 8.38
N PHE A 33 -0.06 -4.71 9.40
CA PHE A 33 -1.30 -4.78 10.18
C PHE A 33 -2.16 -3.56 9.88
N VAL A 34 -3.39 -3.79 9.44
CA VAL A 34 -4.29 -2.74 8.97
C VAL A 34 -5.59 -2.80 9.78
N GLY A 35 -5.88 -1.73 10.53
CA GLY A 35 -7.09 -1.63 11.35
C GLY A 35 -8.07 -0.52 10.92
N ARG A 36 -7.65 0.42 10.06
CA ARG A 36 -8.52 1.54 9.66
C ARG A 36 -9.53 1.08 8.61
N PRO A 37 -10.84 1.36 8.77
CA PRO A 37 -11.87 0.90 7.82
C PRO A 37 -11.60 1.32 6.36
N LYS A 38 -11.14 2.56 6.13
CA LYS A 38 -10.78 3.06 4.79
C LYS A 38 -9.65 2.24 4.15
N SER A 39 -8.65 1.88 4.95
CA SER A 39 -7.50 1.08 4.51
C SER A 39 -7.87 -0.38 4.25
N ILE A 40 -8.74 -0.96 5.08
CA ILE A 40 -9.27 -2.31 4.86
C ILE A 40 -10.06 -2.34 3.55
N LYS A 41 -10.89 -1.34 3.27
CA LYS A 41 -11.62 -1.23 2.00
C LYS A 41 -10.68 -1.12 0.79
N ALA A 42 -9.57 -0.39 0.91
CA ALA A 42 -8.56 -0.32 -0.14
C ALA A 42 -7.89 -1.68 -0.42
N LEU A 43 -7.61 -2.46 0.63
CA LEU A 43 -7.10 -3.83 0.50
C LEU A 43 -8.12 -4.74 -0.18
N GLU A 44 -9.40 -4.66 0.19
CA GLU A 44 -10.47 -5.45 -0.44
C GLU A 44 -10.60 -5.13 -1.93
N LEU A 45 -10.60 -3.84 -2.31
CA LEU A 45 -10.62 -3.42 -3.71
C LEU A 45 -9.39 -3.90 -4.49
N ALA A 46 -8.21 -3.90 -3.87
CA ALA A 46 -7.00 -4.44 -4.49
C ALA A 46 -7.11 -5.95 -4.72
N MET A 47 -7.69 -6.69 -3.76
CA MET A 47 -7.92 -8.13 -3.86
C MET A 47 -8.94 -8.52 -4.93
N GLU A 48 -9.89 -7.64 -5.24
CA GLU A 48 -10.89 -7.81 -6.31
C GLU A 48 -10.35 -7.51 -7.72
N THR A 49 -9.18 -6.86 -7.81
CA THR A 49 -8.53 -6.46 -9.07
C THR A 49 -7.24 -7.28 -9.28
N ASP A 50 -6.13 -6.63 -9.61
CA ASP A 50 -4.85 -7.29 -9.92
C ASP A 50 -4.01 -7.63 -8.67
N ARG A 51 -4.59 -7.53 -7.46
CA ARG A 51 -3.86 -7.62 -6.18
C ARG A 51 -2.74 -6.60 -6.03
N ARG A 52 -2.77 -5.53 -6.83
CA ARG A 52 -1.82 -4.42 -6.77
C ARG A 52 -2.36 -3.32 -5.89
N ILE A 53 -1.49 -2.77 -5.06
CA ILE A 53 -1.81 -1.68 -4.14
C ILE A 53 -0.68 -0.66 -4.14
N MET A 54 -1.02 0.62 -4.06
CA MET A 54 -0.04 1.68 -3.95
C MET A 54 0.26 1.94 -2.47
N LEU A 55 1.49 1.67 -2.06
CA LEU A 55 1.98 1.95 -0.71
C LEU A 55 2.69 3.30 -0.68
N VAL A 56 2.24 4.19 0.18
CA VAL A 56 2.81 5.55 0.27
C VAL A 56 3.03 5.93 1.72
N ALA A 57 4.20 6.47 2.03
CA ALA A 57 4.48 6.94 3.37
C ALA A 57 3.72 8.25 3.69
N GLN A 58 3.38 8.44 4.95
CA GLN A 58 2.85 9.70 5.46
C GLN A 58 3.99 10.62 5.89
N LYS A 59 3.86 11.92 5.60
CA LYS A 59 4.81 12.95 6.04
C LYS A 59 4.78 13.15 7.55
N ALA A 60 3.60 13.01 8.15
CA ALA A 60 3.39 13.16 9.58
C ALA A 60 2.63 11.96 10.14
N ALA A 61 3.28 11.23 11.04
CA ALA A 61 2.73 10.00 11.59
C ALA A 61 1.50 10.22 12.51
N ALA A 62 1.36 11.42 13.09
CA ALA A 62 0.37 11.68 14.14
C ALA A 62 -1.09 11.80 13.64
N LYS A 63 -1.35 11.77 12.33
CA LYS A 63 -2.70 12.00 11.78
C LYS A 63 -3.40 10.69 11.43
N ASP A 64 -4.54 10.45 12.07
CA ASP A 64 -5.32 9.23 11.82
C ASP A 64 -6.10 9.24 10.51
N GLU A 65 -6.49 10.42 10.07
CA GLU A 65 -7.10 10.65 8.76
C GLU A 65 -6.20 11.55 7.92
N PRO A 66 -5.20 10.99 7.21
CA PRO A 66 -4.33 11.78 6.35
C PRO A 66 -5.11 12.32 5.15
N SER A 67 -4.87 13.58 4.79
CA SER A 67 -5.27 14.13 3.49
C SER A 67 -4.17 13.90 2.46
N VAL A 68 -4.49 14.08 1.17
CA VAL A 68 -3.54 13.89 0.06
C VAL A 68 -2.25 14.70 0.26
N SER A 69 -2.37 15.92 0.79
CA SER A 69 -1.23 16.79 1.13
C SER A 69 -0.25 16.20 2.15
N ASP A 70 -0.73 15.30 3.01
CA ASP A 70 0.04 14.69 4.10
C ASP A 70 0.82 13.47 3.64
N MET A 71 0.71 13.11 2.37
CA MET A 71 1.37 11.98 1.76
C MET A 71 2.59 12.43 0.96
N PHE A 72 3.58 11.55 0.81
CA PHE A 72 4.63 11.75 -0.17
C PHE A 72 4.11 11.49 -1.59
N ASP A 73 4.67 12.20 -2.58
CA ASP A 73 4.27 12.07 -3.98
C ASP A 73 4.85 10.80 -4.66
N VAL A 74 5.78 10.12 -3.97
CA VAL A 74 6.43 8.89 -4.40
C VAL A 74 6.11 7.79 -3.41
N GLY A 75 5.84 6.60 -3.95
CA GLY A 75 5.63 5.38 -3.17
C GLY A 75 6.02 4.15 -3.96
N CYS A 76 5.52 3.00 -3.53
CA CYS A 76 5.86 1.70 -4.09
C CYS A 76 4.57 0.99 -4.51
N ILE A 77 4.49 0.59 -5.78
CA ILE A 77 3.43 -0.31 -6.24
C ILE A 77 3.79 -1.69 -5.73
N SER A 78 2.93 -2.26 -4.90
CA SER A 78 3.17 -3.54 -4.23
C SER A 78 2.10 -4.55 -4.59
N THR A 79 2.43 -5.83 -4.47
CA THR A 79 1.51 -6.95 -4.68
C THR A 79 1.12 -7.57 -3.34
N ILE A 80 -0.18 -7.83 -3.15
CA ILE A 80 -0.69 -8.53 -1.98
C ILE A 80 -0.48 -10.04 -2.17
N LEU A 81 0.43 -10.61 -1.39
CA LEU A 81 0.72 -12.04 -1.40
C LEU A 81 -0.32 -12.83 -0.60
N GLN A 82 -0.67 -12.34 0.59
CA GLN A 82 -1.60 -13.02 1.51
C GLN A 82 -2.40 -12.01 2.32
N MET A 83 -3.66 -12.33 2.64
CA MET A 83 -4.52 -11.51 3.48
C MET A 83 -5.28 -12.40 4.47
N LEU A 84 -5.23 -12.05 5.75
CA LEU A 84 -5.91 -12.75 6.84
C LEU A 84 -6.69 -11.75 7.69
N LYS A 85 -8.02 -11.94 7.78
CA LYS A 85 -8.86 -11.18 8.71
C LYS A 85 -8.74 -11.81 10.10
N LEU A 86 -8.35 -11.00 11.08
CA LEU A 86 -8.23 -11.40 12.47
C LEU A 86 -9.59 -11.25 13.18
N PRO A 87 -9.84 -12.02 14.26
CA PRO A 87 -11.12 -11.99 14.98
C PRO A 87 -11.40 -10.65 15.67
N ASP A 88 -10.39 -9.80 15.85
CA ASP A 88 -10.51 -8.44 16.39
C ASP A 88 -10.97 -7.40 15.34
N GLY A 89 -11.18 -7.83 14.09
CA GLY A 89 -11.58 -6.97 12.98
C GLY A 89 -10.41 -6.30 12.24
N THR A 90 -9.17 -6.50 12.69
CA THR A 90 -7.98 -6.05 11.95
C THR A 90 -7.61 -7.04 10.84
N VAL A 91 -6.83 -6.57 9.87
CA VAL A 91 -6.36 -7.38 8.75
C VAL A 91 -4.85 -7.46 8.79
N LYS A 92 -4.31 -8.68 8.82
CA LYS A 92 -2.89 -8.94 8.60
C LYS A 92 -2.69 -9.26 7.13
N VAL A 93 -1.82 -8.50 6.47
CA VAL A 93 -1.52 -8.66 5.04
C VAL A 93 -0.02 -8.88 4.86
N LEU A 94 0.37 -9.75 3.93
CA LEU A 94 1.75 -9.89 3.47
C LEU A 94 1.85 -9.23 2.10
N VAL A 95 2.76 -8.27 1.97
CA VAL A 95 2.97 -7.51 0.72
C VAL A 95 4.39 -7.68 0.21
N GLU A 96 4.53 -7.66 -1.11
CA GLU A 96 5.80 -7.56 -1.82
C GLU A 96 5.87 -6.23 -2.56
N GLY A 97 6.94 -5.45 -2.33
CA GLY A 97 7.20 -4.19 -3.02
C GLY A 97 7.67 -4.34 -4.46
#